data_AF-A0A3D0NZU5-F1
#
_entry.id   AF-A0A3D0NZU5-F1
#
_cell.length_a   1.000
_cell.length_b   1.000
_cell.length_c   1.000
_cell.angle_alpha   90.00
_cell.angle_beta   90.00
_cell.angle_gamma   90.00
#
_symmetry.space_group_name_H-M   'P 1'
#
loop_
_entity.id
_entity.type
_entity.pdbx_description
1 polymer ?
#
loop_
_entity_poly.entity_id
_entity_poly.type
_entity_poly.pdbx_seq_one_letter_code
_entity_poly.pdbx_strand_id
1 'polypeptide(L)'
;MADIYPFSVHRISFAERDHRPNEFDPLISAILPSFENLKAAVLHYIYDLVSDREFSVINDLTLQLHEKDCWISKISLHPTAITVDVKGTNVSGARLEVRMDRDHFEKRINRSVRNVFTLTKGLGDKLWIVVSRKGKWIDYHETNLKYRSYSGNKEDQLISYLDKRLELEAIVARGEGETTEFKFEVSETTETTNLMRSVCAFANTDGGVIVVGVEDRTGRIVGIKGNVNREKDRLTQIIRGNLTHSPRIKIDRHELAEVSVLVVEVTKGENPPYGIKRDKPSYYVRRGATNVAASPEEMRLLVANQNGAYPLMTAFRA
;
A
#
# COMPACT_ATOMS: atom_id res chain seq x y z
N MET A 1 -2.94 14.59 4.77
CA MET A 1 -2.10 13.44 5.14
C MET A 1 -2.67 12.90 6.45
N ALA A 2 -3.18 11.67 6.45
CA ALA A 2 -3.67 11.05 7.68
C ALA A 2 -2.48 10.70 8.58
N ASP A 3 -2.57 10.96 9.88
CA ASP A 3 -1.57 10.51 10.84
C ASP A 3 -1.62 8.97 10.94
N ILE A 4 -0.54 8.30 10.56
CA ILE A 4 -0.41 6.84 10.58
C ILE A 4 0.21 6.44 11.94
N TYR A 5 -0.52 5.63 12.70
CA TYR A 5 -0.11 5.06 13.99
C TYR A 5 0.29 3.60 13.78
N PRO A 6 1.21 3.00 14.56
CA PRO A 6 1.29 1.55 14.61
C PRO A 6 -0.03 1.00 15.14
N PHE A 7 -0.35 -0.23 14.75
CA PHE A 7 -1.58 -0.86 15.14
C PHE A 7 -1.39 -2.35 15.31
N SER A 8 -2.15 -2.94 16.22
CA SER A 8 -2.35 -4.38 16.23
C SER A 8 -3.49 -4.73 15.28
N VAL A 9 -3.30 -5.77 14.48
CA VAL A 9 -4.36 -6.36 13.64
C VAL A 9 -4.87 -7.60 14.34
N HIS A 10 -6.16 -7.63 14.62
CA HIS A 10 -6.85 -8.80 15.14
C HIS A 10 -7.83 -9.30 14.08
N ARG A 11 -7.62 -10.51 13.57
CA ARG A 11 -8.56 -11.18 12.67
C ARG A 11 -9.43 -12.11 13.49
N ILE A 12 -10.73 -11.97 13.34
CA ILE A 12 -11.75 -12.77 13.99
C ILE A 12 -12.52 -13.47 12.87
N SER A 13 -12.32 -14.77 12.73
CA SER A 13 -13.14 -15.57 11.80
C SER A 13 -14.34 -16.14 12.54
N PHE A 14 -15.50 -16.02 11.92
CA PHE A 14 -16.76 -16.64 12.35
C PHE A 14 -17.09 -17.90 11.52
N ALA A 15 -16.24 -18.26 10.55
CA ALA A 15 -16.52 -19.30 9.55
C ALA A 15 -15.75 -20.62 9.76
N GLU A 16 -14.82 -20.72 10.71
CA GLU A 16 -14.03 -21.95 10.91
C GLU A 16 -14.89 -23.12 11.42
N ARG A 17 -14.88 -24.22 10.67
CA ARG A 17 -15.60 -25.47 10.97
C ARG A 17 -14.85 -26.43 11.90
N ASP A 18 -13.58 -26.19 12.21
CA ASP A 18 -12.74 -27.17 12.93
C ASP A 18 -12.83 -27.07 14.45
N HIS A 19 -13.32 -25.96 14.98
CA HIS A 19 -13.78 -25.88 16.35
C HIS A 19 -15.21 -25.39 16.26
N ARG A 20 -16.20 -26.25 16.48
CA ARG A 20 -17.37 -25.76 17.18
C ARG A 20 -16.87 -25.47 18.60
N PRO A 21 -16.57 -24.23 19.03
CA PRO A 21 -16.99 -23.93 20.39
C PRO A 21 -18.48 -24.28 20.36
N ASN A 22 -18.98 -25.00 21.37
CA ASN A 22 -20.43 -25.23 21.45
C ASN A 22 -21.13 -23.93 21.03
N GLU A 23 -22.19 -23.99 20.22
CA GLU A 23 -22.97 -22.78 19.84
C GLU A 23 -23.38 -21.93 21.08
N PHE A 24 -23.19 -22.51 22.28
CA PHE A 24 -23.23 -21.94 23.61
C PHE A 24 -21.84 -21.91 24.28
N ASP A 25 -20.94 -21.02 23.86
CA ASP A 25 -19.82 -20.58 24.70
C ASP A 25 -20.06 -19.13 25.11
N PRO A 26 -20.89 -18.92 26.15
CA PRO A 26 -21.34 -17.59 26.51
C PRO A 26 -20.18 -16.76 27.06
N LEU A 27 -20.05 -15.55 26.53
CA LEU A 27 -19.14 -14.56 27.07
C LEU A 27 -19.78 -13.95 28.31
N ILE A 28 -19.32 -14.36 29.48
CA ILE A 28 -19.81 -13.85 30.77
C ILE A 28 -18.77 -12.91 31.35
N SER A 29 -19.22 -11.73 31.79
CA SER A 29 -18.37 -10.76 32.47
C SER A 29 -19.07 -10.23 33.71
N ALA A 30 -18.28 -9.94 34.75
CA ALA A 30 -18.79 -9.31 35.97
C ALA A 30 -19.04 -7.79 35.81
N ILE A 31 -18.52 -7.19 34.74
CA ILE A 31 -18.52 -5.73 34.53
C ILE A 31 -19.04 -5.31 33.15
N LEU A 32 -19.21 -6.25 32.23
CA LEU A 32 -19.77 -6.02 30.90
C LEU A 32 -21.03 -6.90 30.74
N PRO A 33 -21.99 -6.49 29.90
CA PRO A 33 -23.07 -7.35 29.45
C PRO A 33 -22.56 -8.73 29.00
N SER A 34 -23.31 -9.77 29.36
CA SER A 34 -23.04 -11.13 28.90
C SER A 34 -23.62 -11.35 27.51
N PHE A 35 -22.94 -12.14 26.68
CA PHE A 35 -23.38 -12.47 25.33
C PHE A 35 -23.39 -13.97 25.10
N GLU A 36 -24.30 -14.43 24.24
CA GLU A 36 -24.45 -15.86 23.91
C GLU A 36 -23.19 -16.45 23.28
N ASN A 37 -22.44 -15.63 22.53
CA ASN A 37 -21.18 -15.98 21.90
C ASN A 37 -20.43 -14.71 21.45
N LEU A 38 -19.21 -14.87 20.95
CA LEU A 38 -18.38 -13.78 20.43
C LEU A 38 -19.04 -12.99 19.29
N LYS A 39 -19.79 -13.67 18.42
CA LYS A 39 -20.48 -13.02 17.29
C LYS A 39 -21.56 -12.05 17.78
N ALA A 40 -22.38 -12.46 18.75
CA ALA A 40 -23.38 -11.61 19.37
C ALA A 40 -22.76 -10.38 20.07
N ALA A 41 -21.63 -10.57 20.77
CA ALA A 41 -20.90 -9.46 21.39
C ALA A 41 -20.39 -8.44 20.35
N VAL A 42 -19.85 -8.94 19.24
CA VAL A 42 -19.34 -8.10 18.14
C VAL A 42 -20.47 -7.31 17.48
N LEU A 43 -21.61 -7.95 17.18
CA LEU A 43 -22.78 -7.27 16.60
C LEU A 43 -23.26 -6.12 17.48
N HIS A 44 -23.33 -6.36 18.79
CA HIS A 44 -23.75 -5.36 19.74
C HIS A 44 -22.75 -4.20 19.84
N TYR A 45 -21.46 -4.46 20.05
CA TYR A 45 -20.50 -3.38 20.33
C TYR A 45 -20.01 -2.62 19.10
N ILE A 46 -19.93 -3.28 17.94
CA ILE A 46 -19.36 -2.67 16.74
C ILE A 46 -20.45 -2.08 15.85
N TYR A 47 -21.59 -2.76 15.75
CA TYR A 47 -22.66 -2.40 14.82
C TYR A 47 -23.93 -1.87 15.52
N ASP A 48 -23.97 -1.86 16.85
CA ASP A 48 -25.15 -1.48 17.66
C ASP A 48 -26.40 -2.32 17.32
N LEU A 49 -26.19 -3.60 16.97
CA LEU A 49 -27.24 -4.53 16.57
C LEU A 49 -27.55 -5.54 17.67
N VAL A 50 -28.84 -5.87 17.83
CA VAL A 50 -29.35 -6.69 18.94
C VAL A 50 -29.60 -8.16 18.52
N SER A 51 -29.57 -8.50 17.23
CA SER A 51 -29.95 -9.83 16.74
C SER A 51 -29.15 -10.32 15.54
N ASP A 52 -28.81 -11.61 15.57
CA ASP A 52 -28.09 -12.32 14.52
C ASP A 52 -28.91 -12.49 13.22
N ARG A 53 -30.23 -12.23 13.27
CA ARG A 53 -31.14 -12.35 12.11
C ARG A 53 -30.97 -11.26 11.05
N GLU A 54 -30.28 -10.17 11.37
CA GLU A 54 -30.09 -9.04 10.44
C GLU A 54 -28.76 -9.10 9.68
N PHE A 55 -27.84 -10.00 10.05
CA PHE A 55 -26.50 -10.08 9.43
C PHE A 55 -26.03 -11.53 9.20
N SER A 56 -26.44 -12.14 8.08
CA SER A 56 -25.94 -13.46 7.65
C SER A 56 -24.61 -13.40 6.88
N VAL A 57 -23.90 -12.26 6.87
CA VAL A 57 -22.90 -11.96 5.82
C VAL A 57 -21.48 -11.76 6.36
N ILE A 58 -21.29 -11.51 7.66
CA ILE A 58 -19.93 -11.31 8.21
C ILE A 58 -19.35 -12.66 8.63
N ASN A 59 -18.53 -13.23 7.74
CA ASN A 59 -17.76 -14.43 8.00
C ASN A 59 -16.41 -14.13 8.67
N ASP A 60 -15.86 -12.93 8.46
CA ASP A 60 -14.58 -12.50 9.03
C ASP A 60 -14.63 -11.01 9.39
N LEU A 61 -14.05 -10.65 10.54
CA LEU A 61 -13.85 -9.28 10.99
C LEU A 61 -12.35 -9.02 11.20
N THR A 62 -11.86 -7.91 10.65
CA THR A 62 -10.50 -7.42 10.94
C THR A 62 -10.58 -6.15 11.76
N LEU A 63 -10.04 -6.19 12.98
CA LEU A 63 -9.93 -5.04 13.87
C LEU A 63 -8.51 -4.48 13.84
N GLN A 64 -8.41 -3.17 13.64
CA GLN A 64 -7.16 -2.42 13.65
C GLN A 64 -7.15 -1.47 14.83
N LEU A 65 -6.37 -1.78 15.87
CA LEU A 65 -6.31 -0.96 17.08
C LEU A 65 -5.06 -0.09 17.03
N HIS A 66 -5.24 1.22 16.91
CA HIS A 66 -4.12 2.16 16.85
C HIS A 66 -3.45 2.28 18.21
N GLU A 67 -2.17 1.94 18.27
CA GLU A 67 -1.34 2.12 19.46
C GLU A 67 -0.79 3.56 19.48
N LYS A 68 -1.38 4.39 20.34
CA LYS A 68 -1.01 5.81 20.47
C LYS A 68 0.02 6.09 21.57
N ASP A 69 0.49 5.06 22.30
CA ASP A 69 1.41 5.22 23.45
C ASP A 69 2.74 5.85 23.01
N CYS A 70 3.56 5.10 22.25
CA CYS A 70 4.84 5.55 21.73
C CYS A 70 5.21 4.73 20.50
N TRP A 71 5.60 5.37 19.39
CA TRP A 71 5.86 4.69 18.13
C TRP A 71 6.90 5.39 17.26
N ILE A 72 7.48 4.62 16.35
CA ILE A 72 8.38 5.08 15.31
C ILE A 72 7.51 5.60 14.16
N SER A 73 7.42 6.92 14.05
CA SER A 73 6.58 7.58 13.05
C SER A 73 7.26 7.74 11.69
N LYS A 74 8.60 7.77 11.66
CA LYS A 74 9.37 7.93 10.43
C LYS A 74 10.80 7.46 10.66
N ILE A 75 11.36 6.78 9.67
CA ILE A 75 12.79 6.47 9.60
C ILE A 75 13.33 7.07 8.31
N SER A 76 14.48 7.72 8.37
CA SER A 76 15.18 8.32 7.23
C SER A 76 16.62 7.84 7.22
N LEU A 77 17.08 7.31 6.09
CA LEU A 77 18.43 6.79 5.92
C LEU A 77 19.28 7.71 5.06
N HIS A 78 20.48 7.96 5.55
CA HIS A 78 21.57 8.64 4.87
C HIS A 78 22.83 7.75 4.93
N PRO A 79 23.80 7.84 3.99
CA PRO A 79 25.00 7.00 4.01
C PRO A 79 25.79 7.07 5.32
N THR A 80 25.67 8.19 6.03
CA THR A 80 26.41 8.51 7.25
C THR A 80 25.51 8.74 8.47
N ALA A 81 24.18 8.61 8.33
CA ALA A 81 23.28 8.86 9.45
C ALA A 81 21.95 8.10 9.30
N ILE A 82 21.36 7.77 10.44
CA ILE A 82 19.99 7.28 10.53
C ILE A 82 19.19 8.27 11.37
N THR A 83 18.04 8.67 10.85
CA THR A 83 17.11 9.54 11.56
C THR A 83 15.85 8.75 11.90
N VAL A 84 15.41 8.81 13.15
CA VAL A 84 14.21 8.14 13.66
C VAL A 84 13.34 9.14 14.41
N ASP A 85 12.15 9.40 13.89
CA ASP A 85 11.17 10.27 14.54
C ASP A 85 10.25 9.41 15.42
N VAL A 86 10.27 9.65 16.73
CA VAL A 86 9.39 8.95 17.68
C VAL A 86 8.24 9.89 18.09
N LYS A 87 7.00 9.39 18.02
CA LYS A 87 5.77 10.09 18.42
C LYS A 87 4.99 9.25 19.44
N GLY A 88 4.00 9.85 20.11
CA GLY A 88 3.29 9.18 21.19
C GLY A 88 2.54 10.13 22.11
N THR A 89 1.43 9.69 22.68
CA THR A 89 0.77 10.37 23.80
C THR A 89 1.55 10.17 25.10
N ASN A 90 2.35 9.11 25.19
CA ASN A 90 3.21 8.82 26.33
C ASN A 90 4.54 8.26 25.83
N VAL A 91 5.45 9.14 25.42
CA VAL A 91 6.80 8.77 24.97
C VAL A 91 7.84 8.69 26.09
N SER A 92 7.55 9.28 27.25
CA SER A 92 8.54 9.50 28.30
C SER A 92 9.06 8.19 28.89
N GLY A 93 10.38 8.11 29.09
CA GLY A 93 11.05 6.91 29.60
C GLY A 93 11.08 5.74 28.61
N ALA A 94 10.69 5.94 27.34
CA ALA A 94 10.95 4.95 26.31
C ALA A 94 12.46 4.92 25.97
N ARG A 95 12.92 3.75 25.53
CA ARG A 95 14.27 3.48 25.07
C ARG A 95 14.20 3.18 23.58
N LEU A 96 14.87 4.01 22.78
CA LEU A 96 15.05 3.81 21.36
C LEU A 96 16.42 3.17 21.12
N GLU A 97 16.43 2.01 20.52
CA GLU A 97 17.61 1.26 20.11
C GLU A 97 17.67 1.21 18.58
N VAL A 98 18.84 1.46 18.01
CA VAL A 98 19.12 1.36 16.58
C VAL A 98 20.34 0.48 16.43
N ARG A 99 20.18 -0.67 15.79
CA ARG A 99 21.23 -1.66 15.61
C ARG A 99 21.40 -2.02 14.16
N MET A 100 22.64 -2.18 13.76
CA MET A 100 23.05 -2.72 12.48
C MET A 100 24.03 -3.86 12.69
N ASP A 101 24.47 -4.48 11.60
CA ASP A 101 25.58 -5.43 11.59
C ASP A 101 26.89 -4.81 12.09
N ARG A 102 27.06 -3.49 11.97
CA ARG A 102 28.35 -2.80 12.23
C ARG A 102 28.31 -1.76 13.34
N ASP A 103 27.15 -1.20 13.63
CA ASP A 103 26.94 -0.11 14.59
C ASP A 103 25.74 -0.42 15.50
N HIS A 104 25.76 0.13 16.72
CA HIS A 104 24.68 0.01 17.70
C HIS A 104 24.56 1.31 18.51
N PHE A 105 23.34 1.82 18.62
CA PHE A 105 23.03 3.06 19.32
C PHE A 105 21.82 2.85 20.23
N GLU A 106 21.85 3.52 21.38
CA GLU A 106 20.74 3.53 22.33
C GLU A 106 20.50 4.96 22.84
N LYS A 107 19.23 5.34 22.98
CA LYS A 107 18.84 6.65 23.49
C LYS A 107 17.55 6.58 24.31
N ARG A 108 17.49 7.31 25.42
CA ARG A 108 16.23 7.55 26.15
C ARG A 108 15.42 8.66 25.49
N ILE A 109 14.13 8.40 25.31
CA ILE A 109 13.16 9.32 24.72
C ILE A 109 12.29 9.88 25.83
N ASN A 110 12.27 11.21 25.95
CA ASN A 110 11.48 11.94 26.94
C ASN A 110 10.39 12.83 26.30
N ARG A 111 10.45 13.04 24.99
CA ARG A 111 9.51 13.85 24.21
C ARG A 111 9.49 13.37 22.75
N SER A 112 8.42 13.67 22.02
CA SER A 112 8.29 13.31 20.62
C SER A 112 9.20 14.18 19.77
N VAL A 113 10.32 13.63 19.33
CA VAL A 113 11.34 14.36 18.58
C VAL A 113 12.02 13.46 17.56
N ARG A 114 12.63 14.13 16.58
CA ARG A 114 13.61 13.55 15.67
C ARG A 114 14.87 13.15 16.43
N ASN A 115 15.33 11.91 16.21
CA ASN A 115 16.57 11.39 16.76
C ASN A 115 17.53 11.05 15.62
N VAL A 116 18.72 11.65 15.62
CA VAL A 116 19.73 11.44 14.60
C VAL A 116 20.87 10.61 15.19
N PHE A 117 21.26 9.56 14.48
CA PHE A 117 22.34 8.63 14.83
C PHE A 117 23.38 8.68 13.73
N THR A 118 24.56 9.22 14.03
CA THR A 118 25.67 9.29 13.07
C THR A 118 26.37 7.92 12.98
N LEU A 119 26.47 7.39 11.77
CA LEU A 119 27.08 6.11 11.49
C LEU A 119 28.60 6.25 11.42
N THR A 120 29.32 5.37 12.11
CA THR A 120 30.79 5.41 12.11
C THR A 120 31.39 4.55 11.01
N LYS A 121 30.65 3.51 10.58
CA LYS A 121 31.10 2.53 9.57
C LYS A 121 30.25 2.55 8.31
N GLY A 122 29.47 3.62 8.13
CA GLY A 122 28.49 3.76 7.07
C GLY A 122 27.26 2.87 7.28
N LEU A 123 26.37 2.88 6.29
CA LEU A 123 25.14 2.10 6.32
C LEU A 123 25.43 0.60 6.20
N GLY A 124 25.03 -0.16 7.22
CA GLY A 124 25.09 -1.61 7.25
C GLY A 124 24.01 -2.31 6.41
N ASP A 125 24.11 -3.62 6.25
CA ASP A 125 23.20 -4.44 5.43
C ASP A 125 21.88 -4.75 6.14
N LYS A 126 21.89 -4.81 7.47
CA LYS A 126 20.70 -5.08 8.29
C LYS A 126 20.49 -3.96 9.26
N LEU A 127 19.26 -3.49 9.38
CA LEU A 127 18.86 -2.44 10.32
C LEU A 127 17.72 -2.94 11.17
N TRP A 128 17.87 -2.80 12.48
CA TRP A 128 16.89 -3.09 13.48
C TRP A 128 16.71 -1.86 14.37
N ILE A 129 15.46 -1.43 14.56
CA ILE A 129 15.10 -0.28 15.38
C ILE A 129 14.02 -0.73 16.34
N VAL A 130 14.19 -0.46 17.63
CA VAL A 130 13.21 -0.82 18.66
C VAL A 130 12.93 0.35 19.57
N VAL A 131 11.67 0.59 19.84
CA VAL A 131 11.21 1.38 20.98
C VAL A 131 10.71 0.41 22.05
N SER A 132 11.30 0.49 23.24
CA SER A 132 10.96 -0.37 24.37
C SER A 132 10.77 0.43 25.65
N ARG A 133 10.09 -0.14 26.63
CA ARG A 133 9.94 0.46 27.97
C ARG A 133 9.83 -0.64 29.01
N LYS A 134 10.62 -0.52 30.09
CA LYS A 134 10.65 -1.49 31.20
C LYS A 134 10.79 -2.95 30.71
N GLY A 135 11.61 -3.17 29.68
CA GLY A 135 11.85 -4.51 29.12
C GLY A 135 10.78 -5.03 28.14
N LYS A 136 9.68 -4.30 27.90
CA LYS A 136 8.67 -4.64 26.90
C LYS A 136 8.90 -3.85 25.61
N TRP A 137 8.80 -4.50 24.46
CA TRP A 137 8.80 -3.81 23.16
C TRP A 137 7.47 -3.09 22.98
N ILE A 138 7.54 -1.84 22.55
CA ILE A 138 6.37 -1.02 22.22
C ILE A 138 6.22 -0.98 20.70
N ASP A 139 7.30 -0.72 19.97
CA ASP A 139 7.30 -0.69 18.51
C ASP A 139 8.67 -1.15 18.01
N TYR A 140 8.73 -1.77 16.84
CA TYR A 140 9.98 -2.20 16.24
C TYR A 140 9.92 -2.20 14.71
N HIS A 141 11.08 -2.01 14.09
CA HIS A 141 11.26 -2.04 12.66
C HIS A 141 12.52 -2.84 12.33
N GLU A 142 12.41 -3.78 11.40
CA GLU A 142 13.55 -4.52 10.85
C GLU A 142 13.57 -4.38 9.33
N THR A 143 14.75 -4.18 8.75
CA THR A 143 14.91 -4.14 7.29
C THR A 143 16.26 -4.64 6.84
N ASN A 144 16.26 -5.26 5.66
CA ASN A 144 17.46 -5.59 4.91
C ASN A 144 17.74 -4.48 3.87
N LEU A 145 18.90 -3.83 3.98
CA LEU A 145 19.34 -2.72 3.15
C LEU A 145 20.20 -3.16 1.96
N LYS A 146 20.59 -4.44 1.89
CA LYS A 146 21.50 -5.01 0.86
C LYS A 146 21.02 -4.84 -0.59
N TYR A 147 19.71 -4.71 -0.79
CA TYR A 147 19.10 -4.57 -2.13
C TYR A 147 18.61 -3.16 -2.45
N ARG A 148 18.88 -2.18 -1.58
CA ARG A 148 18.52 -0.79 -1.86
C ARG A 148 19.64 -0.14 -2.66
N SER A 149 19.40 0.04 -3.96
CA SER A 149 20.27 0.84 -4.82
C SER A 149 20.33 2.27 -4.27
N TYR A 150 21.46 2.66 -3.69
CA TYR A 150 21.76 4.07 -3.43
C TYR A 150 21.99 4.75 -4.79
N SER A 151 20.91 5.14 -5.48
CA SER A 151 21.03 6.05 -6.62
C SER A 151 21.52 7.38 -6.07
N GLY A 152 22.64 7.90 -6.60
CA GLY A 152 23.45 8.99 -6.06
C GLY A 152 22.82 10.38 -5.89
N ASN A 153 21.50 10.49 -5.67
CA ASN A 153 20.88 11.70 -5.18
C ASN A 153 20.94 11.74 -3.65
N LYS A 154 21.47 12.85 -3.13
CA LYS A 154 21.71 13.16 -1.71
C LYS A 154 20.41 13.38 -0.89
N GLU A 155 19.33 12.69 -1.20
CA GLU A 155 18.08 12.80 -0.44
C GLU A 155 17.91 11.60 0.48
N ASP A 156 17.49 11.88 1.72
CA ASP A 156 17.23 10.89 2.76
C ASP A 156 16.22 9.84 2.23
N GLN A 157 16.62 8.56 2.18
CA GLN A 157 15.67 7.51 1.84
C GLN A 157 14.73 7.29 3.02
N LEU A 158 13.45 7.63 2.84
CA LEU A 158 12.41 7.41 3.84
C LEU A 158 12.08 5.92 3.91
N ILE A 159 12.31 5.31 5.07
CA ILE A 159 11.78 4.00 5.42
C ILE A 159 10.40 4.23 6.04
N SER A 160 9.38 3.81 5.29
CA SER A 160 8.00 3.68 5.77
C SER A 160 7.56 2.24 5.48
N TYR A 161 7.62 1.34 6.48
CA TYR A 161 7.23 -0.07 6.32
C TYR A 161 5.76 -0.33 6.67
N LEU A 162 5.17 0.45 7.57
CA LEU A 162 3.74 0.38 7.87
C LEU A 162 2.87 0.88 6.71
N ASP A 163 3.40 1.78 5.89
CA ASP A 163 2.66 2.43 4.79
C ASP A 163 2.52 1.48 3.60
N LYS A 164 3.61 0.92 3.07
CA LYS A 164 3.56 0.13 1.83
C LYS A 164 2.70 -1.12 1.87
N ARG A 165 2.64 -1.81 3.02
CA ARG A 165 1.81 -3.01 3.19
C ARG A 165 0.35 -2.61 3.42
N LEU A 166 0.09 -1.66 4.31
CA LEU A 166 -1.26 -1.20 4.62
C LEU A 166 -1.89 -0.48 3.42
N GLU A 167 -1.13 0.35 2.70
CA GLU A 167 -1.53 0.98 1.44
C GLU A 167 -1.94 -0.09 0.43
N LEU A 168 -1.13 -1.15 0.28
CA LEU A 168 -1.43 -2.23 -0.64
C LEU A 168 -2.65 -3.04 -0.20
N GLU A 169 -2.77 -3.39 1.09
CA GLU A 169 -3.96 -4.06 1.65
C GLU A 169 -5.21 -3.19 1.49
N ALA A 170 -5.10 -1.87 1.65
CA ALA A 170 -6.21 -0.93 1.43
C ALA A 170 -6.57 -0.76 -0.05
N ILE A 171 -5.59 -0.77 -0.96
CA ILE A 171 -5.81 -0.80 -2.40
C ILE A 171 -6.55 -2.09 -2.78
N VAL A 172 -6.09 -3.24 -2.30
CA VAL A 172 -6.70 -4.55 -2.54
C VAL A 172 -8.13 -4.61 -1.98
N ALA A 173 -8.34 -4.11 -0.76
CA ALA A 173 -9.66 -4.10 -0.12
C ALA A 173 -10.69 -3.21 -0.85
N ARG A 174 -10.24 -2.14 -1.53
CA ARG A 174 -11.12 -1.30 -2.36
C ARG A 174 -11.51 -1.95 -3.68
N GLY A 175 -10.75 -2.94 -4.14
CA GLY A 175 -10.96 -3.59 -5.43
C GLY A 175 -10.52 -2.75 -6.63
N GLU A 176 -10.77 -3.27 -7.84
CA GLU A 176 -10.52 -2.55 -9.09
C GLU A 176 -11.51 -1.39 -9.29
N GLY A 177 -11.05 -0.33 -9.97
CA GLY A 177 -11.85 0.86 -10.18
C GLY A 177 -11.22 1.85 -11.15
N GLU A 178 -11.61 3.12 -11.04
CA GLU A 178 -11.15 4.19 -11.95
C GLU A 178 -9.64 4.46 -11.86
N THR A 179 -9.02 4.16 -10.74
CA THR A 179 -7.58 4.42 -10.51
C THR A 179 -6.84 3.17 -10.06
N THR A 180 -7.44 1.99 -10.17
CA THR A 180 -6.86 0.74 -9.66
C THR A 180 -7.17 -0.42 -10.59
N GLU A 181 -6.13 -1.17 -10.95
CA GLU A 181 -6.18 -2.37 -11.77
C GLU A 181 -5.33 -3.45 -11.10
N PHE A 182 -5.82 -4.69 -11.09
CA PHE A 182 -5.07 -5.86 -10.65
C PHE A 182 -4.64 -6.67 -11.86
N LYS A 183 -3.50 -7.32 -11.73
CA LYS A 183 -3.00 -8.29 -12.70
C LYS A 183 -2.36 -9.44 -11.94
N PHE A 184 -2.77 -10.67 -12.25
CA PHE A 184 -2.13 -11.83 -11.64
C PHE A 184 -0.67 -11.98 -12.11
N GLU A 185 -0.45 -11.99 -13.43
CA GLU A 185 0.87 -12.03 -14.06
C GLU A 185 0.85 -11.37 -15.45
N VAL A 186 2.04 -11.06 -16.00
CA VAL A 186 2.18 -10.45 -17.33
C VAL A 186 3.02 -11.35 -18.25
N SER A 187 2.78 -12.67 -18.22
CA SER A 187 3.63 -13.66 -18.89
C SER A 187 3.40 -13.73 -20.40
N GLU A 188 2.17 -13.52 -20.86
CA GLU A 188 1.74 -13.73 -22.25
C GLU A 188 1.54 -12.44 -23.05
N THR A 189 1.44 -12.56 -24.38
CA THR A 189 1.17 -11.45 -25.31
C THR A 189 -0.16 -10.75 -24.99
N THR A 190 -1.18 -11.52 -24.61
CA THR A 190 -2.50 -10.98 -24.24
C THR A 190 -2.41 -10.14 -22.98
N GLU A 191 -1.77 -10.65 -21.92
CA GLU A 191 -1.60 -9.92 -20.67
C GLU A 191 -0.72 -8.68 -20.82
N THR A 192 0.32 -8.78 -21.66
CA THR A 192 1.12 -7.61 -22.04
C THR A 192 0.25 -6.56 -22.73
N THR A 193 -0.63 -6.96 -23.64
CA THR A 193 -1.56 -6.05 -24.31
C THR A 193 -2.54 -5.41 -23.33
N ASN A 194 -3.06 -6.18 -22.37
CA ASN A 194 -3.96 -5.68 -21.34
C ASN A 194 -3.27 -4.69 -20.40
N LEU A 195 -2.04 -4.98 -19.97
CA LEU A 195 -1.21 -4.04 -19.21
C LEU A 195 -1.03 -2.73 -20.00
N MET A 196 -0.66 -2.81 -21.28
CA MET A 196 -0.46 -1.61 -22.09
C MET A 196 -1.74 -0.79 -22.25
N ARG A 197 -2.91 -1.42 -22.34
CA ARG A 197 -4.21 -0.74 -22.33
C ARG A 197 -4.45 0.00 -21.02
N SER A 198 -4.19 -0.63 -19.87
CA SER A 198 -4.34 0.01 -18.56
C SER A 198 -3.39 1.20 -18.39
N VAL A 199 -2.11 1.05 -18.76
CA VAL A 199 -1.15 2.17 -18.68
C VAL A 199 -1.55 3.32 -19.61
N CYS A 200 -1.96 3.01 -20.84
CA CYS A 200 -2.44 4.00 -21.81
C CYS A 200 -3.69 4.75 -21.29
N ALA A 201 -4.67 4.01 -20.76
CA ALA A 201 -5.89 4.56 -20.20
C ALA A 201 -5.62 5.46 -18.99
N PHE A 202 -4.80 5.03 -18.03
CA PHE A 202 -4.44 5.83 -16.85
C PHE A 202 -3.68 7.10 -17.23
N ALA A 203 -2.71 7.01 -18.14
CA ALA A 203 -1.97 8.20 -18.60
C ALA A 203 -2.89 9.22 -19.31
N ASN A 204 -3.94 8.76 -20.00
CA ASN A 204 -4.91 9.64 -20.67
C ASN A 204 -6.03 10.16 -19.76
N THR A 205 -6.17 9.64 -18.54
CA THR A 205 -7.27 10.01 -17.62
C THR A 205 -6.73 10.61 -16.33
N ASP A 206 -6.92 9.98 -15.18
CA ASP A 206 -6.57 10.54 -13.87
C ASP A 206 -5.35 9.88 -13.22
N GLY A 207 -4.60 9.10 -14.01
CA GLY A 207 -3.57 8.23 -13.49
C GLY A 207 -4.16 7.02 -12.79
N GLY A 208 -3.30 6.27 -12.10
CA GLY A 208 -3.74 5.10 -11.35
C GLY A 208 -2.60 4.18 -10.96
N VAL A 209 -2.97 3.09 -10.29
CA VAL A 209 -2.05 2.05 -9.85
C VAL A 209 -2.43 0.71 -10.49
N ILE A 210 -1.44 -0.02 -10.97
CA ILE A 210 -1.58 -1.41 -11.40
C ILE A 210 -0.80 -2.28 -10.42
N VAL A 211 -1.48 -3.23 -9.78
CA VAL A 211 -0.85 -4.14 -8.82
C VAL A 211 -0.67 -5.51 -9.49
N VAL A 212 0.59 -5.89 -9.72
CA VAL A 212 0.96 -7.16 -10.35
C VAL A 212 1.31 -8.20 -9.30
N GLY A 213 0.70 -9.38 -9.39
CA GLY A 213 0.74 -10.44 -8.38
C GLY A 213 -0.56 -10.54 -7.55
N VAL A 214 -1.65 -9.92 -8.00
CA VAL A 214 -2.98 -9.98 -7.37
C VAL A 214 -3.98 -10.54 -8.38
N GLU A 215 -4.80 -11.49 -7.95
CA GLU A 215 -5.81 -12.09 -8.82
C GLU A 215 -7.00 -11.14 -9.04
N ASP A 216 -7.27 -10.79 -10.30
CA ASP A 216 -8.26 -9.76 -10.71
C ASP A 216 -9.65 -9.98 -10.09
N ARG A 217 -10.13 -11.22 -10.01
CA ARG A 217 -11.50 -11.53 -9.57
C ARG A 217 -11.69 -11.59 -8.06
N THR A 218 -10.65 -11.96 -7.32
CA THR A 218 -10.75 -12.26 -5.89
C THR A 218 -10.03 -11.23 -5.03
N GLY A 219 -9.16 -10.40 -5.63
CA GLY A 219 -8.24 -9.54 -4.89
C GLY A 219 -7.18 -10.34 -4.11
N ARG A 220 -7.09 -11.66 -4.32
CA ARG A 220 -6.16 -12.50 -3.57
C ARG A 220 -4.73 -12.17 -3.99
N ILE A 221 -3.91 -11.81 -3.01
CA ILE A 221 -2.49 -11.57 -3.20
C ILE A 221 -1.79 -12.92 -3.36
N VAL A 222 -1.29 -13.21 -4.57
CA VAL A 222 -0.58 -14.46 -4.88
C VAL A 222 0.93 -14.23 -4.96
N GLY A 223 1.34 -13.03 -5.37
CA GLY A 223 2.73 -12.66 -5.57
C GLY A 223 3.29 -13.05 -6.93
N ILE A 224 4.45 -12.50 -7.24
CA ILE A 224 5.19 -12.74 -8.47
C ILE A 224 6.11 -13.94 -8.28
N LYS A 225 6.04 -14.89 -9.22
CA LYS A 225 6.91 -16.06 -9.25
C LYS A 225 8.30 -15.68 -9.80
N GLY A 226 9.35 -16.25 -9.21
CA GLY A 226 10.72 -16.08 -9.68
C GLY A 226 11.36 -14.75 -9.24
N ASN A 227 12.22 -14.19 -10.09
CA ASN A 227 13.00 -13.00 -9.75
C ASN A 227 12.19 -11.71 -9.99
N VAL A 228 11.69 -11.12 -8.90
CA VAL A 228 10.87 -9.91 -8.91
C VAL A 228 11.58 -8.69 -9.50
N ASN A 229 12.90 -8.57 -9.30
CA ASN A 229 13.66 -7.46 -9.88
C ASN A 229 13.77 -7.60 -11.40
N ARG A 230 13.99 -8.82 -11.90
CA ARG A 230 13.98 -9.10 -13.34
C ARG A 230 12.61 -8.78 -13.95
N GLU A 231 11.53 -9.11 -13.23
CA GLU A 231 10.17 -8.79 -13.68
C GLU A 231 9.92 -7.29 -13.72
N LYS A 232 10.35 -6.54 -12.69
CA LYS A 232 10.31 -5.08 -12.67
C LYS A 232 11.04 -4.45 -13.87
N ASP A 233 12.25 -4.92 -14.17
CA ASP A 233 13.03 -4.42 -15.30
C ASP A 233 12.34 -4.73 -16.63
N ARG A 234 11.78 -5.95 -16.76
CA ARG A 234 10.99 -6.38 -17.92
C ARG A 234 9.77 -5.49 -18.12
N LEU A 235 8.96 -5.26 -17.08
CA LEU A 235 7.77 -4.39 -17.14
C LEU A 235 8.15 -2.96 -17.52
N THR A 236 9.24 -2.44 -16.95
CA THR A 236 9.75 -1.10 -17.29
C THR A 236 10.10 -1.00 -18.78
N GLN A 237 10.79 -2.01 -19.32
CA GLN A 237 11.16 -2.05 -20.74
C GLN A 237 9.93 -2.19 -21.65
N ILE A 238 8.98 -3.06 -21.30
CA ILE A 238 7.74 -3.25 -22.03
C ILE A 238 6.97 -1.94 -22.12
N ILE A 239 6.74 -1.26 -20.99
CA ILE A 239 5.93 -0.03 -20.96
C ILE A 239 6.59 1.07 -21.78
N ARG A 240 7.89 1.30 -21.61
CA ARG A 240 8.64 2.34 -22.36
C ARG A 240 8.71 2.04 -23.86
N GLY A 241 8.85 0.77 -24.24
CA GLY A 241 8.97 0.35 -25.63
C GLY A 241 7.68 0.49 -26.43
N ASN A 242 6.53 0.33 -25.78
CA ASN A 242 5.24 0.14 -26.45
C ASN A 242 4.32 1.38 -26.47
N LEU A 243 4.68 2.50 -25.84
CA LEU A 243 3.91 3.75 -25.91
C LEU A 243 4.51 4.76 -26.88
N THR A 244 3.65 5.58 -27.51
CA THR A 244 4.05 6.66 -28.45
C THR A 244 5.04 7.62 -27.80
N HIS A 245 4.79 7.98 -26.54
CA HIS A 245 5.73 8.64 -25.64
C HIS A 245 5.51 8.14 -24.20
N SER A 246 6.49 8.30 -23.32
CA SER A 246 6.48 7.68 -21.99
C SER A 246 5.83 8.60 -20.94
N PRO A 247 4.75 8.19 -20.26
CA PRO A 247 4.28 8.88 -19.06
C PRO A 247 5.28 8.69 -17.92
N ARG A 248 5.19 9.52 -16.86
CA ARG A 248 5.96 9.22 -15.64
C ARG A 248 5.35 8.00 -14.99
N ILE A 249 6.15 6.94 -14.90
CA ILE A 249 5.82 5.69 -14.23
C ILE A 249 6.81 5.43 -13.11
N LYS A 250 6.32 4.85 -12.02
CA LYS A 250 7.13 4.35 -10.92
C LYS A 250 6.75 2.90 -10.65
N ILE A 251 7.74 2.01 -10.63
CA ILE A 251 7.53 0.59 -10.35
C ILE A 251 8.27 0.25 -9.06
N ASP A 252 7.50 0.02 -8.00
CA ASP A 252 7.99 -0.32 -6.68
C ASP A 252 7.67 -1.77 -6.33
N ARG A 253 8.63 -2.44 -5.70
CA ARG A 253 8.43 -3.77 -5.11
C ARG A 253 7.85 -3.62 -3.71
N HIS A 254 6.79 -4.37 -3.43
CA HIS A 254 6.19 -4.48 -2.10
C HIS A 254 6.37 -5.92 -1.62
N GLU A 255 7.08 -6.09 -0.50
CA GLU A 255 7.27 -7.39 0.15
C GLU A 255 6.17 -7.60 1.19
N LEU A 256 5.44 -8.71 1.06
CA LEU A 256 4.34 -9.10 1.93
C LEU A 256 4.62 -10.48 2.50
N ALA A 257 5.23 -10.53 3.69
CA ALA A 257 5.65 -11.78 4.33
C ALA A 257 6.46 -12.67 3.36
N GLU A 258 5.86 -13.74 2.82
CA GLU A 258 6.51 -14.69 1.92
C GLU A 258 6.34 -14.39 0.43
N VAL A 259 5.47 -13.43 0.08
CA VAL A 259 5.21 -13.07 -1.32
C VAL A 259 5.67 -11.65 -1.64
N SER A 260 5.91 -11.38 -2.91
CA SER A 260 6.27 -10.04 -3.39
C SER A 260 5.37 -9.65 -4.54
N VAL A 261 4.90 -8.41 -4.55
CA VAL A 261 4.15 -7.83 -5.67
C VAL A 261 4.88 -6.63 -6.24
N LEU A 262 4.50 -6.22 -7.45
CA LEU A 262 4.94 -4.95 -8.04
C LEU A 262 3.76 -4.00 -8.13
N VAL A 263 3.96 -2.77 -7.66
CA VAL A 263 3.01 -1.67 -7.82
C VAL A 263 3.55 -0.76 -8.90
N VAL A 264 2.81 -0.66 -10.01
CA VAL A 264 3.09 0.23 -11.13
C VAL A 264 2.19 1.46 -10.99
N GLU A 265 2.77 2.54 -10.51
CA GLU A 265 2.11 3.84 -10.45
C GLU A 265 2.26 4.56 -11.79
N VAL A 266 1.13 4.91 -12.40
CA VAL A 266 1.05 5.65 -13.64
C VAL A 266 0.47 7.02 -13.33
N THR A 267 1.29 8.06 -13.47
CA THR A 267 0.80 9.43 -13.31
C THR A 267 -0.12 9.82 -14.47
N LYS A 268 -1.08 10.71 -14.19
CA LYS A 268 -1.79 11.43 -15.25
C LYS A 268 -0.77 12.08 -16.16
N GLY A 269 -0.92 11.84 -17.44
CA GLY A 269 0.02 12.29 -18.44
C GLY A 269 0.00 13.81 -18.61
N GLU A 270 1.19 14.40 -18.74
CA GLU A 270 1.35 15.83 -18.96
C GLU A 270 0.98 16.23 -20.40
N ASN A 271 1.13 15.31 -21.37
CA ASN A 271 0.92 15.58 -22.80
C ASN A 271 0.02 14.52 -23.49
N PRO A 272 -1.24 14.33 -23.05
CA PRO A 272 -2.15 13.38 -23.69
C PRO A 272 -2.48 13.82 -25.13
N PRO A 273 -2.60 12.93 -26.13
CA PRO A 273 -2.87 11.52 -25.94
C PRO A 273 -1.60 10.65 -25.96
N TYR A 274 -1.55 9.72 -25.02
CA TYR A 274 -0.64 8.59 -24.97
C TYR A 274 -1.29 7.44 -25.73
N GLY A 275 -0.60 6.90 -26.74
CA GLY A 275 -1.10 5.79 -27.56
C GLY A 275 -0.20 4.56 -27.45
N ILE A 276 -0.77 3.37 -27.66
CA ILE A 276 -0.01 2.14 -27.84
C ILE A 276 0.53 2.11 -29.28
N LYS A 277 1.85 1.97 -29.43
CA LYS A 277 2.57 1.89 -30.71
C LYS A 277 2.12 0.67 -31.51
N ARG A 278 1.65 0.95 -32.72
CA ARG A 278 1.29 0.02 -33.81
C ARG A 278 1.39 0.81 -35.12
N ASP A 279 1.13 0.18 -36.27
CA ASP A 279 1.05 0.89 -37.57
C ASP A 279 0.08 2.07 -37.52
N LYS A 280 -1.03 1.91 -36.80
CA LYS A 280 -1.91 2.98 -36.37
C LYS A 280 -1.99 2.97 -34.85
N PRO A 281 -1.51 4.03 -34.15
CA PRO A 281 -1.59 4.09 -32.71
C PRO A 281 -3.02 3.89 -32.21
N SER A 282 -3.15 3.09 -31.15
CA SER A 282 -4.44 2.85 -30.50
C SER A 282 -4.48 3.57 -29.16
N TYR A 283 -5.57 4.27 -28.89
CA TYR A 283 -5.73 5.13 -27.72
C TYR A 283 -6.85 4.59 -26.84
N TYR A 284 -6.62 4.59 -25.54
CA TYR A 284 -7.57 4.08 -24.55
C TYR A 284 -7.79 5.13 -23.46
N VAL A 285 -8.99 5.11 -22.90
CA VAL A 285 -9.39 5.90 -21.73
C VAL A 285 -10.04 4.97 -20.71
N ARG A 286 -9.99 5.38 -19.44
CA ARG A 286 -10.61 4.64 -18.33
C ARG A 286 -12.07 5.07 -18.18
N ARG A 287 -12.97 4.11 -18.01
CA ARG A 287 -14.39 4.32 -17.63
C ARG A 287 -14.76 3.31 -16.55
N GLY A 288 -14.94 3.78 -15.31
CA GLY A 288 -15.07 2.89 -14.16
C GLY A 288 -13.84 1.97 -14.05
N ALA A 289 -14.06 0.66 -13.90
CA ALA A 289 -13.00 -0.34 -13.85
C ALA A 289 -12.56 -0.87 -15.24
N THR A 290 -12.96 -0.22 -16.34
CA THR A 290 -12.71 -0.75 -17.71
C THR A 290 -11.89 0.20 -18.57
N ASN A 291 -11.07 -0.39 -19.45
CA ASN A 291 -10.31 0.35 -20.46
C ASN A 291 -11.06 0.28 -21.80
N VAL A 292 -11.47 1.43 -22.33
CA VAL A 292 -12.25 1.53 -23.58
C VAL A 292 -11.44 2.30 -24.61
N ALA A 293 -11.59 1.94 -25.89
CA ALA A 293 -10.96 2.71 -26.97
C ALA A 293 -11.51 4.15 -26.98
N ALA A 294 -10.62 5.13 -27.10
CA ALA A 294 -11.00 6.53 -27.10
C ALA A 294 -11.87 6.85 -28.34
N SER A 295 -13.05 7.39 -28.09
CA SER A 295 -13.94 7.90 -29.15
C SER A 295 -13.32 9.13 -29.84
N PRO A 296 -13.78 9.48 -31.06
CA PRO A 296 -13.33 10.70 -31.74
C PRO A 296 -13.49 11.98 -30.90
N GLU A 297 -14.53 12.04 -30.05
CA GLU A 297 -14.76 13.17 -29.17
C GLU A 297 -13.76 13.21 -28.01
N GLU A 298 -13.53 12.09 -27.33
CA GLU A 298 -12.49 11.99 -26.28
C GLU A 298 -11.10 12.30 -26.85
N MET A 299 -10.79 11.83 -28.06
CA MET A 299 -9.54 12.17 -28.73
C MET A 299 -9.39 13.68 -28.96
N ARG A 300 -10.47 14.37 -29.35
CA ARG A 300 -10.45 15.85 -29.48
C ARG A 300 -10.19 16.52 -28.13
N LEU A 301 -10.82 16.05 -27.07
CA LEU A 301 -10.64 16.59 -25.71
C LEU A 301 -9.21 16.37 -25.18
N LEU A 302 -8.65 15.17 -25.38
CA LEU A 302 -7.28 14.86 -24.97
C LEU A 302 -6.27 15.78 -25.66
N VAL A 303 -6.43 16.00 -26.97
CA VAL A 303 -5.57 16.91 -27.74
C VAL A 303 -5.76 18.37 -27.30
N ALA A 304 -7.01 18.80 -27.06
CA ALA A 304 -7.29 20.17 -26.64
C ALA A 304 -6.68 20.51 -25.27
N ASN A 305 -6.65 19.54 -24.35
CA ASN A 305 -6.05 19.69 -23.02
C ASN A 305 -4.52 19.85 -23.04
N GLN A 306 -3.82 19.54 -24.15
CA GLN A 306 -2.39 19.88 -24.29
C GLN A 306 -2.14 21.40 -24.43
N ASN A 307 -3.11 22.12 -24.99
CA ASN A 307 -2.92 23.51 -25.42
C ASN A 307 -3.55 24.55 -24.47
N GLY A 308 -4.07 24.13 -23.31
CA GLY A 308 -4.70 25.03 -22.33
C GLY A 308 -5.93 25.79 -22.85
N ALA A 309 -6.59 25.30 -23.91
CA ALA A 309 -7.48 26.12 -24.73
C ALA A 309 -9.00 25.97 -24.49
N TYR A 310 -9.45 25.37 -23.36
CA TYR A 310 -10.87 25.45 -22.98
C TYR A 310 -11.06 25.60 -21.47
N PRO A 311 -11.60 26.74 -20.99
CA PRO A 311 -12.24 26.79 -19.68
C PRO A 311 -13.50 25.91 -19.71
N LEU A 312 -13.64 25.04 -18.71
CA LEU A 312 -14.79 24.17 -18.50
C LEU A 312 -16.11 24.90 -18.76
N MET A 313 -16.87 24.45 -19.78
CA MET A 313 -18.27 24.81 -19.90
C MET A 313 -19.01 24.24 -18.68
N THR A 314 -19.36 25.14 -17.77
CA THR A 314 -20.34 24.87 -16.71
C THR A 314 -21.72 24.83 -17.36
N ALA A 315 -22.18 23.64 -17.74
CA ALA A 315 -23.57 23.32 -18.05
C ALA A 315 -23.71 21.83 -17.71
N PHE A 316 -24.45 21.41 -16.69
CA PHE A 316 -25.87 21.62 -16.45
C PHE A 316 -26.16 21.68 -14.94
N ARG A 317 -26.83 22.74 -14.49
CA ARG A 317 -27.85 22.64 -13.43
C ARG A 317 -29.19 22.94 -14.10
N ALA A 318 -30.06 21.94 -14.15
CA ALA A 318 -31.50 22.09 -14.23
C ALA A 318 -32.08 21.32 -13.05
#